data_AF-A0A7S0J4R9-F1
#
_entry.id   AF-A0A7S0J4R9-F1
#
_cell.length_a   1.000
_cell.length_b   1.000
_cell.length_c   1.000
_cell.angle_alpha   90.00
_cell.angle_beta   90.00
_cell.angle_gamma   90.00
#
_symmetry.space_group_name_H-M   'P 1'
#
loop_
_entity.id
_entity.type
_entity.pdbx_description
1 polymer ?
#
loop_
_entity_poly.entity_id
_entity_poly.type
_entity_poly.pdbx_seq_one_letter_code
_entity_poly.pdbx_strand_id
1 'polypeptide(L)'
;GVYADGRLAPTNTTITIRICDYYRTEGGRIAVNWMMIDMVGLMLQAGRRVLPRAPLRDDGFFLPPRALDGLPAPTSEATPPQLAQSSRAVAEALVAAAAAAAAAAAPP
;
A
#
# COMPACT_ATOMS: atom_id res chain seq x y z
N GLY A 1 6.74 -15.70 -20.15
CA GLY A 1 8.15 -16.12 -20.03
C GLY A 1 8.96 -15.07 -19.31
N VAL A 2 10.20 -15.39 -18.97
CA VAL A 2 11.24 -14.43 -18.56
C VAL A 2 12.26 -14.43 -19.70
N TYR A 3 12.67 -13.25 -20.17
CA TYR A 3 13.73 -13.12 -21.18
C TYR A 3 15.07 -13.54 -20.57
N ALA A 4 16.05 -13.86 -21.43
CA ALA A 4 17.37 -14.35 -21.00
C ALA A 4 18.13 -13.36 -20.08
N ASP A 5 17.77 -12.08 -20.13
CA ASP A 5 18.33 -11.01 -19.30
C ASP A 5 17.51 -10.69 -18.04
N GLY A 6 16.55 -11.55 -17.69
CA GLY A 6 15.74 -11.42 -16.48
C GLY A 6 14.51 -10.52 -16.62
N ARG A 7 14.29 -9.87 -17.77
CA ARG A 7 13.07 -9.07 -17.99
C ARG A 7 11.84 -9.97 -18.08
N LEU A 8 10.70 -9.48 -17.57
CA LEU A 8 9.43 -10.19 -17.71
C LEU A 8 8.88 -9.99 -19.12
N ALA A 9 8.48 -11.10 -19.77
CA ALA A 9 7.75 -11.00 -21.02
C ALA A 9 6.37 -10.35 -20.80
N PRO A 10 5.92 -9.49 -21.72
CA PRO A 10 4.60 -8.87 -21.62
C PRO A 10 3.51 -9.93 -21.62
N THR A 11 2.48 -9.72 -20.80
CA THR A 11 1.35 -10.64 -20.66
C THR A 11 0.17 -10.28 -21.56
N ASN A 12 0.21 -9.11 -22.23
CA ASN A 12 -0.92 -8.55 -22.99
C ASN A 12 -2.25 -8.54 -22.21
N THR A 13 -2.18 -8.40 -20.90
CA THR A 13 -3.34 -8.36 -20.00
C THR A 13 -3.42 -6.98 -19.35
N THR A 14 -4.61 -6.40 -19.29
CA THR A 14 -4.86 -5.18 -18.53
C THR A 14 -4.81 -5.50 -17.04
N ILE A 15 -4.10 -4.68 -16.27
CA ILE A 15 -3.96 -4.83 -14.83
C ILE A 15 -4.30 -3.51 -14.13
N THR A 16 -4.81 -3.61 -12.90
CA THR A 16 -5.07 -2.44 -12.06
C THR A 16 -4.00 -2.38 -10.97
N ILE A 17 -3.33 -1.24 -10.83
CA ILE A 17 -2.28 -1.06 -9.84
C ILE A 17 -2.84 -0.29 -8.64
N ARG A 18 -2.62 -0.84 -7.45
CA ARG A 18 -2.87 -0.14 -6.19
C ARG A 18 -1.64 0.66 -5.83
N ILE A 19 -1.84 1.92 -5.54
CA ILE A 19 -0.78 2.83 -5.10
C ILE A 19 -1.19 3.54 -3.82
N CYS A 20 -0.19 4.00 -3.09
CA CYS A 20 -0.35 4.97 -2.03
C CYS A 20 0.71 6.05 -2.22
N ASP A 21 0.30 7.31 -2.18
CA ASP A 21 1.13 8.46 -2.43
C ASP A 21 1.13 9.43 -1.23
N TYR A 22 2.30 9.95 -0.90
CA TYR A 22 2.49 11.00 0.07
C TYR A 22 3.16 12.18 -0.59
N TYR A 23 2.50 13.33 -0.50
CA TYR A 23 3.01 14.58 -1.04
C TYR A 23 3.50 15.47 0.09
N ARG A 24 4.70 16.03 -0.08
CA ARG A 24 5.11 17.24 0.65
C ARG A 24 4.91 18.43 -0.27
N THR A 25 4.08 19.37 0.13
CA THR A 25 3.88 20.63 -0.60
C THR A 25 4.76 21.73 -0.02
N GLU A 26 5.26 22.63 -0.87
CA GLU A 26 6.01 23.83 -0.50
C GLU A 26 5.66 24.95 -1.50
N GLY A 27 5.20 26.09 -1.00
CA GLY A 27 4.76 27.21 -1.85
C GLY A 27 3.61 26.84 -2.81
N GLY A 28 2.69 25.96 -2.40
CA GLY A 28 1.57 25.50 -3.23
C GLY A 28 1.96 24.57 -4.38
N ARG A 29 3.19 24.02 -4.37
CA ARG A 29 3.67 23.02 -5.34
C ARG A 29 4.12 21.77 -4.63
N ILE A 30 4.09 20.62 -5.31
CA ILE A 30 4.63 19.36 -4.79
C ILE A 30 6.17 19.44 -4.81
N ALA A 31 6.79 19.46 -3.65
CA ALA A 31 8.24 19.41 -3.49
C ALA A 31 8.76 17.97 -3.50
N VAL A 32 8.00 17.04 -2.90
CA VAL A 32 8.34 15.60 -2.85
C VAL A 32 7.07 14.79 -3.03
N ASN A 33 7.16 13.73 -3.85
CA ASN A 33 6.17 12.68 -3.94
C ASN A 33 6.84 11.35 -3.57
N TRP A 34 6.40 10.72 -2.50
CA TRP A 34 6.77 9.35 -2.17
C TRP A 34 5.62 8.44 -2.54
N MET A 35 5.88 7.43 -3.36
CA MET A 35 4.87 6.48 -3.82
C MET A 35 5.23 5.07 -3.40
N MET A 36 4.29 4.40 -2.75
CA MET A 36 4.30 2.96 -2.58
C MET A 36 3.47 2.31 -3.68
N ILE A 37 4.11 1.39 -4.41
CA ILE A 37 3.49 0.63 -5.50
C ILE A 37 3.33 -0.81 -5.05
N ASP A 38 2.13 -1.37 -5.18
CA ASP A 38 1.89 -2.78 -4.92
C ASP A 38 2.43 -3.66 -6.05
N MET A 39 3.74 -3.92 -6.02
CA MET A 39 4.41 -4.79 -6.98
C MET A 39 3.97 -6.26 -6.86
N VAL A 40 3.56 -6.70 -5.67
CA VAL A 40 3.13 -8.07 -5.43
C VAL A 40 1.79 -8.33 -6.12
N GLY A 41 0.81 -7.45 -5.93
CA GLY A 41 -0.49 -7.55 -6.60
C GLY A 41 -0.38 -7.38 -8.12
N LEU A 42 0.53 -6.52 -8.59
CA LEU A 42 0.85 -6.40 -10.02
C LEU A 42 1.35 -7.73 -10.60
N MET A 43 2.33 -8.35 -9.94
CA MET A 43 2.90 -9.63 -10.37
C MET A 43 1.84 -10.74 -10.34
N LEU A 44 1.00 -10.76 -9.30
CA LEU A 44 -0.07 -11.74 -9.18
C LEU A 44 -1.08 -11.62 -10.34
N GLN A 45 -1.51 -10.41 -10.69
CA GLN A 45 -2.39 -10.16 -11.85
C GLN A 45 -1.72 -10.54 -13.17
N ALA A 46 -0.40 -10.39 -13.28
CA ALA A 46 0.39 -10.87 -14.41
C ALA A 46 0.62 -12.41 -14.41
N GLY A 47 -0.07 -13.15 -13.54
CA GLY A 47 0.01 -14.61 -13.42
C GLY A 47 1.31 -15.10 -12.78
N ARG A 48 1.98 -14.25 -12.00
CA ARG A 48 3.23 -14.57 -11.28
C ARG A 48 3.01 -14.44 -9.78
N ARG A 49 2.86 -15.57 -9.10
CA ARG A 49 2.76 -15.59 -7.63
C ARG A 49 4.15 -15.56 -7.01
N VAL A 50 4.50 -14.45 -6.37
CA VAL A 50 5.81 -14.23 -5.72
C VAL A 50 5.80 -14.45 -4.20
N LEU A 51 4.61 -14.47 -3.58
CA LEU A 51 4.40 -14.78 -2.17
C LEU A 51 3.50 -16.01 -2.00
N PRO A 52 3.56 -16.73 -0.85
CA PRO A 52 2.62 -17.78 -0.51
C PRO A 52 1.15 -17.29 -0.52
N ARG A 53 0.20 -18.22 -0.58
CA ARG A 53 -1.22 -17.87 -0.46
C ARG A 53 -1.50 -17.29 0.93
N ALA A 54 -2.17 -16.14 0.96
CA ALA A 54 -2.61 -15.54 2.20
C ALA A 54 -3.76 -16.36 2.81
N PRO A 55 -3.93 -16.33 4.15
CA PRO A 55 -5.12 -16.90 4.80
C PRO A 55 -6.41 -16.14 4.46
N LEU A 56 -6.27 -14.86 4.07
CA LEU A 56 -7.36 -14.01 3.61
C LEU A 56 -7.50 -14.06 2.08
N ARG A 57 -8.65 -13.55 1.61
CA ARG A 57 -8.95 -13.31 0.19
C ARG A 57 -7.83 -12.51 -0.48
N ASP A 58 -7.38 -13.00 -1.63
CA ASP A 58 -6.25 -12.44 -2.39
C ASP A 58 -6.60 -12.10 -3.85
N ASP A 59 -7.90 -11.98 -4.15
CA ASP A 59 -8.42 -11.67 -5.49
C ASP A 59 -8.46 -10.16 -5.83
N GLY A 60 -7.75 -9.35 -5.04
CA GLY A 60 -7.57 -7.92 -5.30
C GLY A 60 -8.71 -7.02 -4.81
N PHE A 61 -9.80 -7.56 -4.27
CA PHE A 61 -10.87 -6.75 -3.67
C PHE A 61 -10.67 -6.61 -2.16
N PHE A 62 -10.33 -5.38 -1.73
CA PHE A 62 -10.28 -5.01 -0.32
C PHE A 62 -11.40 -4.01 -0.04
N LEU A 63 -12.17 -4.25 1.01
CA LEU A 63 -13.17 -3.29 1.45
C LEU A 63 -12.46 -2.01 1.89
N PRO A 64 -12.94 -0.82 1.49
CA PRO A 64 -12.43 0.43 2.03
C PRO A 64 -12.70 0.49 3.56
N PRO A 65 -12.04 1.39 4.29
CA PRO A 65 -12.41 1.67 5.68
C PRO A 65 -13.91 1.86 5.79
N ARG A 66 -14.54 1.13 6.71
CA ARG A 66 -16.01 1.02 6.82
C ARG A 66 -16.70 2.38 6.94
N ALA A 67 -16.02 3.38 7.52
CA ALA A 67 -16.54 4.72 7.72
C ALA A 67 -16.42 5.63 6.49
N LEU A 68 -15.59 5.28 5.49
CA LEU A 68 -15.30 6.11 4.30
C LEU A 68 -14.95 7.57 4.64
N ASP A 69 -14.34 7.79 5.80
CA ASP A 69 -14.07 9.11 6.40
C ASP A 69 -12.64 9.62 6.11
N GLY A 70 -11.93 8.97 5.19
CA GLY A 70 -10.62 9.42 4.74
C GLY A 70 -10.72 10.70 3.91
N LEU A 71 -10.01 11.76 4.30
CA LEU A 71 -9.82 12.95 3.45
C LEU A 71 -8.83 12.60 2.33
N PRO A 72 -9.24 12.67 1.05
CA PRO A 72 -8.35 12.36 -0.07
C PRO A 72 -7.24 13.40 -0.21
N ALA A 73 -6.07 13.01 -0.69
CA ALA A 73 -5.08 13.99 -1.11
C ALA A 73 -5.60 14.75 -2.35
N PRO A 74 -5.35 16.07 -2.50
CA PRO A 74 -4.52 16.94 -1.66
C PRO A 74 -5.29 17.72 -0.57
N THR A 75 -6.57 17.45 -0.31
CA THR A 75 -7.37 18.19 0.68
C THR A 75 -6.97 17.93 2.14
N SER A 76 -5.95 17.10 2.36
CA SER A 76 -5.31 16.91 3.66
C SER A 76 -4.75 18.20 4.27
N GLU A 77 -4.41 19.22 3.46
CA GLU A 77 -3.98 20.54 3.95
C GLU A 77 -5.04 21.24 4.83
N ALA A 78 -6.32 20.91 4.65
CA ALA A 78 -7.41 21.43 5.47
C ALA A 78 -7.57 20.69 6.81
N THR A 79 -6.76 19.66 7.07
CA THR A 79 -6.84 18.86 8.30
C THR A 79 -6.20 19.63 9.47
N PRO A 80 -6.93 19.88 10.58
CA PRO A 80 -6.35 20.47 11.78
C PRO A 80 -5.10 19.73 12.25
N PRO A 81 -4.00 20.42 12.64
CA PRO A 81 -2.75 19.79 13.07
C PRO A 81 -2.91 18.79 14.22
N GLN A 82 -3.93 18.99 15.07
CA GLN A 82 -4.22 18.14 16.21
C GLN A 82 -4.70 16.72 15.79
N LEU A 83 -5.39 16.60 14.65
CA LEU A 83 -5.85 15.30 14.13
C LEU A 83 -4.72 14.46 13.51
N ALA A 84 -3.64 15.12 13.08
CA ALA A 84 -2.45 14.42 12.59
C ALA A 84 -1.74 13.68 13.73
N GLN A 85 -1.64 14.27 14.91
CA GLN A 85 -1.04 13.63 16.09
C GLN A 85 -1.85 12.44 16.60
N SER A 86 -3.19 12.55 16.65
CA SER A 86 -4.04 11.42 17.05
C SER A 86 -3.98 10.27 16.07
N SER A 87 -4.00 10.56 14.76
CA SER A 87 -3.89 9.53 13.71
C SER A 87 -2.53 8.83 13.74
N ARG A 88 -1.45 9.59 13.98
CA ARG A 88 -0.10 9.05 14.12
C ARG A 88 0.01 8.07 15.29
N ALA A 89 -0.52 8.42 16.46
CA ALA A 89 -0.49 7.54 17.63
C ALA A 89 -1.20 6.19 17.35
N VAL A 90 -2.33 6.22 16.65
CA VAL A 90 -3.04 5.00 16.24
C VAL A 90 -2.23 4.18 15.24
N ALA A 91 -1.64 4.82 14.22
CA ALA A 91 -0.81 4.13 13.24
C ALA A 91 0.42 3.48 13.88
N GLU A 92 1.12 4.18 14.77
CA GLU A 92 2.26 3.65 15.52
C GLU A 92 1.85 2.43 16.38
N ALA A 93 0.69 2.49 17.04
CA ALA A 93 0.17 1.37 17.81
C ALA A 93 -0.18 0.15 16.94
N LEU A 94 -0.81 0.36 15.77
CA LEU A 94 -1.15 -0.71 14.83
C LEU A 94 0.10 -1.38 14.24
N VAL A 95 1.13 -0.60 13.89
CA VAL A 95 2.40 -1.13 13.40
C VAL A 95 3.10 -1.96 14.47
N ALA A 96 3.14 -1.47 15.72
CA ALA A 96 3.71 -2.22 16.83
C ALA A 96 2.97 -3.54 17.08
N ALA A 97 1.63 -3.53 17.03
CA ALA A 97 0.81 -4.74 17.19
C ALA A 97 1.03 -5.74 16.04
N ALA A 98 1.11 -5.27 14.79
CA ALA A 98 1.39 -6.13 13.64
C ALA A 98 2.80 -6.75 13.71
N ALA A 99 3.80 -5.98 14.13
CA ALA A 99 5.16 -6.49 14.33
C ALA A 99 5.23 -7.56 15.43
N ALA A 100 4.52 -7.35 16.55
CA ALA A 100 4.43 -8.34 17.62
C ALA A 100 3.72 -9.63 17.18
N ALA A 101 2.63 -9.51 16.41
CA ALA A 101 1.92 -10.67 15.86
C ALA A 101 2.77 -11.44 14.85
N ALA A 102 3.54 -10.74 14.00
CA ALA A 102 4.46 -11.37 13.06
C ALA A 102 5.61 -12.10 13.78
N ALA A 103 6.14 -11.52 14.86
CA ALA A 103 7.18 -12.17 15.68
C ALA A 103 6.67 -13.43 16.40
N ALA A 104 5.41 -13.43 16.85
CA ALA A 104 4.78 -14.59 17.47
C ALA A 104 4.42 -15.72 16.47
N ALA A 105 4.32 -15.40 15.17
CA ALA A 105 3.99 -16.35 14.11
C ALA A 105 5.22 -16.93 13.40
N ALA A 106 6.44 -16.52 13.76
CA ALA A 106 7.67 -17.10 13.23
C ALA A 106 7.88 -18.52 13.80
N PRO A 107 8.18 -19.54 12.97
CA PRO A 107 8.48 -20.88 13.47
C PRO A 107 9.75 -20.87 14.35
N PRO A 108 9.89 -21.82 15.29
CA PRO A 108 11.06 -21.93 16.16
C PRO A 108 12.36 -22.22 15.40
#